data_AF-A0A2R6NRL0-F1
#
_entry.id   AF-A0A2R6NRL0-F1
#
_cell.length_a   1.000
_cell.length_b   1.000
_cell.length_c   1.000
_cell.angle_alpha   90.00
_cell.angle_beta   90.00
_cell.angle_gamma   90.00
#
_symmetry.space_group_name_H-M   'P 1'
#
loop_
_entity.id
_entity.type
_entity.pdbx_description
1 polymer ?
#
loop_
_entity_poly.entity_id
_entity_poly.type
_entity_poly.pdbx_seq_one_letter_code
_entity_poly.pdbx_strand_id
1 'polypeptide(L)'
;MSSVGFRSPISPECLPNDNLLSHLLQIGVPELERLVDLRKRGWESDSLNDHFRRQRNKADTADDGMNAMWYRKMNRVFSELDHAPHFVPCSGSLKFLDLGCSPGGFSLYVLNNNNDATGIGISLSPVQGGHHFLLEEYLMRRYEPILADIIQYNLDPAQAEIGTAEMRPLPSEIGGRDLVILDGHYLRTYLPLPRVPTSGIVIGF
;
A
#
# COMPACT_ATOMS: atom_id res chain seq x y z
N MET A 1 20.02 14.51 -21.48
CA MET A 1 18.77 14.79 -20.74
C MET A 1 18.62 13.68 -19.71
N SER A 2 19.01 13.99 -18.48
CA SER A 2 19.25 13.03 -17.41
C SER A 2 17.93 12.56 -16.82
N SER A 3 17.68 11.25 -16.86
CA SER A 3 16.53 10.62 -16.21
C SER A 3 16.55 10.94 -14.71
N VAL A 4 15.50 11.58 -14.20
CA VAL A 4 15.24 11.66 -12.76
C VAL A 4 14.72 10.29 -12.32
N GLY A 5 15.61 9.29 -12.31
CA GLY A 5 15.37 8.00 -11.70
C GLY A 5 15.45 8.13 -10.19
N PHE A 6 14.55 7.45 -9.49
CA PHE A 6 14.44 7.51 -8.03
C PHE A 6 15.75 7.09 -7.37
N ARG A 7 16.18 7.84 -6.34
CA ARG A 7 17.38 7.53 -5.56
C ARG A 7 17.07 6.41 -4.56
N SER A 8 17.99 5.46 -4.42
CA SER A 8 17.96 4.44 -3.36
C SER A 8 17.67 5.09 -1.99
N PRO A 9 17.04 4.36 -1.04
CA PRO A 9 16.87 4.87 0.31
C PRO A 9 18.22 5.40 0.82
N ILE A 10 18.18 6.60 1.38
CA ILE A 10 19.36 7.36 1.76
C ILE A 10 19.87 6.76 3.07
N SER A 11 21.16 6.44 3.12
CA SER A 11 21.80 5.98 4.37
C SER A 11 21.48 6.98 5.49
N PRO A 12 21.23 6.52 6.74
CA PRO A 12 21.07 7.41 7.88
C PRO A 12 22.22 8.42 8.03
N GLU A 13 23.40 8.06 7.55
CA GLU A 13 24.64 8.87 7.57
C GLU A 13 24.68 9.94 6.48
N CYS A 14 23.77 9.90 5.51
CA CYS A 14 23.67 10.88 4.42
C CYS A 14 22.57 11.94 4.67
N LEU A 15 21.93 11.93 5.84
CA LEU A 15 20.98 12.97 6.22
C LEU A 15 21.74 14.24 6.65
N PRO A 16 21.40 15.44 6.15
CA PRO A 16 22.05 16.68 6.55
C PRO A 16 21.87 16.94 8.06
N ASN A 17 22.91 17.47 8.72
CA ASN A 17 22.94 17.63 10.18
C ASN A 17 21.76 18.42 10.76
N ASP A 18 21.19 19.36 10.01
CA ASP A 18 19.99 20.13 10.38
C ASP A 18 18.74 19.52 9.73
N ASN A 19 18.24 18.43 10.29
CA ASN A 19 16.98 17.83 9.88
C ASN A 19 16.09 17.55 11.11
N LEU A 20 14.80 17.32 10.87
CA LEU A 20 13.81 17.05 11.93
C LEU A 20 14.23 15.89 12.86
N LEU A 21 14.88 14.86 12.33
CA LEU A 21 15.38 13.73 13.12
C LEU A 21 16.46 14.17 14.11
N SER A 22 17.40 15.03 13.70
CA SER A 22 18.43 15.60 14.58
C SER A 22 17.83 16.40 15.72
N HIS A 23 16.80 17.21 15.45
CA HIS A 23 16.10 17.96 16.49
C HIS A 23 15.31 17.06 17.45
N LEU A 24 14.63 16.03 16.94
CA LEU A 24 13.89 15.08 17.77
C LEU A 24 14.82 14.22 18.65
N LEU A 25 16.02 13.90 18.15
CA LEU A 25 17.06 13.22 18.94
C LEU A 25 17.64 14.14 20.02
N GLN A 26 17.84 15.43 19.74
CA GLN A 26 18.26 16.42 20.76
C GLN A 26 17.26 16.58 21.91
N ILE A 27 15.96 16.38 21.62
CA ILE A 27 14.90 16.41 22.64
C ILE A 27 14.98 15.17 23.57
N GLY A 28 15.76 14.14 23.20
CA GLY A 28 16.06 13.00 24.05
C GLY A 28 14.91 12.02 24.17
N VAL A 29 14.30 11.64 23.03
CA VAL A 29 13.26 10.61 22.98
C VAL A 29 13.91 9.22 22.89
N PRO A 30 13.90 8.40 23.96
CA PRO A 30 14.66 7.14 23.99
C PRO A 30 14.18 6.12 22.96
N GLU A 31 12.89 6.10 22.65
CA GLU A 31 12.32 5.23 21.61
C GLU A 31 12.86 5.59 20.23
N LEU A 32 13.01 6.88 19.94
CA LEU A 32 13.54 7.35 18.68
C LEU A 32 15.03 7.02 18.55
N GLU A 33 15.81 7.24 19.61
CA GLU A 33 17.23 6.84 19.66
C GLU A 33 17.38 5.34 19.38
N ARG A 34 16.55 4.51 20.02
CA ARG A 34 16.54 3.06 19.81
C ARG A 34 16.18 2.69 18.38
N LEU A 35 15.19 3.36 17.78
CA LEU A 35 14.80 3.14 16.38
C LEU A 35 15.90 3.56 15.41
N VAL A 36 16.63 4.65 15.68
CA VAL A 36 17.77 5.09 14.87
C VAL A 36 18.92 4.07 14.94
N ASP A 37 19.24 3.57 16.13
CA ASP A 37 20.24 2.52 16.31
C ASP A 37 19.85 1.20 15.61
N LEU A 38 18.59 0.76 15.77
CA LEU A 38 18.08 -0.41 15.06
C LEU A 38 18.13 -0.23 13.54
N ARG A 39 17.79 0.96 13.04
CA ARG A 39 17.88 1.29 11.61
C ARG A 39 19.32 1.22 11.11
N LYS A 40 20.28 1.75 11.87
CA LYS A 40 21.71 1.68 11.54
C LYS A 40 22.19 0.22 11.45
N ARG A 41 21.89 -0.60 12.46
CA ARG A 41 22.19 -2.04 12.45
C ARG A 41 21.56 -2.78 11.27
N GLY A 42 20.32 -2.40 10.91
CA GLY A 42 19.66 -2.93 9.73
C GLY A 42 20.37 -2.58 8.42
N TRP A 43 20.93 -1.37 8.34
CA TRP A 43 21.65 -0.87 7.16
C TRP A 43 23.03 -1.50 6.98
N GLU A 44 23.73 -1.76 8.08
CA GLU A 44 25.05 -2.42 8.12
C GLU A 44 24.96 -3.94 7.89
N SER A 45 23.76 -4.51 7.90
CA SER A 45 23.54 -5.94 7.69
C SER A 45 23.30 -6.27 6.22
N ASP A 46 24.29 -6.89 5.58
CA ASP A 46 24.18 -7.37 4.19
C ASP A 46 23.02 -8.36 4.01
N SER A 47 22.77 -9.22 4.99
CA SER A 47 21.70 -10.22 4.94
C SER A 47 20.29 -9.61 4.99
N LEU A 48 20.09 -8.56 5.80
CA LEU A 48 18.84 -7.79 5.84
C LEU A 48 18.67 -6.97 4.56
N ASN A 49 19.74 -6.32 4.09
CA ASN A 49 19.73 -5.59 2.82
C ASN A 49 19.33 -6.50 1.65
N ASP A 50 19.89 -7.70 1.59
CA ASP A 50 19.53 -8.70 0.59
C ASP A 50 18.11 -9.23 0.77
N HIS A 51 17.64 -9.41 2.00
CA HIS A 51 16.24 -9.79 2.27
C HIS A 51 15.27 -8.75 1.71
N PHE A 52 15.47 -7.47 2.04
CA PHE A 52 14.64 -6.39 1.51
C PHE A 52 14.83 -6.25 0.00
N ARG A 53 16.05 -6.39 -0.55
CA ARG A 53 16.28 -6.35 -2.01
C ARG A 53 15.48 -7.44 -2.73
N ARG A 54 15.43 -8.66 -2.19
CA ARG A 54 14.61 -9.75 -2.71
C ARG A 54 13.11 -9.45 -2.61
N GLN A 55 12.64 -8.91 -1.49
CA GLN A 55 11.23 -8.51 -1.35
C GLN A 55 10.84 -7.43 -2.37
N ARG A 56 11.70 -6.42 -2.55
CA ARG A 56 11.50 -5.37 -3.55
C ARG A 56 11.44 -5.92 -4.97
N ASN A 57 12.42 -6.73 -5.36
CA ASN A 57 12.43 -7.36 -6.68
C ASN A 57 11.17 -8.20 -6.90
N LYS A 58 10.69 -8.94 -5.90
CA LYS A 58 9.45 -9.73 -6.02
C LYS A 58 8.21 -8.87 -6.25
N ALA A 59 8.12 -7.71 -5.61
CA ALA A 59 7.03 -6.76 -5.85
C ALA A 59 7.14 -6.15 -7.26
N ASP A 60 8.36 -5.81 -7.69
CA ASP A 60 8.61 -5.14 -8.97
C ASP A 60 8.58 -6.09 -10.20
N THR A 61 8.74 -7.42 -10.02
CA THR A 61 8.83 -8.40 -11.13
C THR A 61 7.79 -9.53 -11.04
N ALA A 62 6.65 -9.31 -10.40
CA ALA A 62 5.64 -10.36 -10.27
C ALA A 62 5.09 -10.77 -11.66
N ASP A 63 5.33 -12.02 -12.03
CA ASP A 63 4.72 -12.64 -13.21
C ASP A 63 3.31 -13.20 -12.89
N ASP A 64 2.60 -13.69 -13.90
CA ASP A 64 1.25 -14.21 -13.74
C ASP A 64 1.17 -15.40 -12.76
N GLY A 65 2.21 -16.24 -12.72
CA GLY A 65 2.31 -17.35 -11.77
C GLY A 65 2.44 -16.86 -10.33
N MET A 66 3.22 -15.81 -10.11
CA MET A 66 3.39 -15.16 -8.82
C MET A 66 2.08 -14.47 -8.38
N ASN A 67 1.36 -13.81 -9.29
CA ASN A 67 0.06 -13.19 -9.00
C ASN A 67 -0.97 -14.22 -8.51
N ALA A 68 -1.06 -15.39 -9.15
CA ALA A 68 -1.95 -16.47 -8.71
C ALA A 68 -1.56 -17.04 -7.33
N MET A 69 -0.26 -17.13 -7.03
CA MET A 69 0.23 -17.54 -5.71
C MET A 69 -0.14 -16.51 -4.63
N TRP A 70 0.06 -15.22 -4.91
CA TRP A 70 -0.33 -14.13 -4.00
C TRP A 70 -1.82 -14.10 -3.75
N TYR A 71 -2.64 -14.26 -4.80
CA TYR A 71 -4.09 -14.33 -4.69
C TYR A 71 -4.55 -15.39 -3.67
N ARG A 72 -4.01 -16.61 -3.76
CA ARG A 72 -4.32 -17.69 -2.81
C ARG A 72 -3.78 -17.43 -1.41
N LYS A 73 -2.56 -16.87 -1.32
CA LYS A 73 -1.91 -16.59 -0.04
C LYS A 73 -2.66 -15.51 0.73
N MET A 74 -3.06 -14.43 0.07
CA MET A 74 -3.85 -13.35 0.67
C MET A 74 -5.19 -13.88 1.20
N ASN A 75 -5.92 -14.66 0.41
CA ASN A 75 -7.16 -15.30 0.87
C ASN A 75 -6.95 -16.12 2.16
N ARG A 76 -5.87 -16.90 2.23
CA ARG A 76 -5.53 -17.68 3.43
C ARG A 76 -5.20 -16.78 4.63
N VAL A 77 -4.36 -15.76 4.43
CA VAL A 77 -3.98 -14.82 5.50
C VAL A 77 -5.22 -14.14 6.08
N PHE A 78 -6.15 -13.71 5.23
CA PHE A 78 -7.37 -13.06 5.69
C PHE A 78 -8.30 -14.02 6.44
N SER A 79 -8.38 -15.27 5.99
CA SER A 79 -9.06 -16.33 6.74
C SER A 79 -8.47 -16.54 8.13
N GLU A 80 -7.14 -16.49 8.26
CA GLU A 80 -6.46 -16.60 9.55
C GLU A 80 -6.75 -15.37 10.44
N LEU A 81 -6.80 -14.16 9.86
CA LEU A 81 -7.17 -12.94 10.59
C LEU A 81 -8.62 -12.99 11.09
N ASP A 82 -9.54 -13.50 10.28
CA ASP A 82 -10.97 -13.57 10.59
C ASP A 82 -11.34 -14.77 11.49
N HIS A 83 -10.45 -15.74 11.65
CA HIS A 83 -10.73 -17.03 12.30
C HIS A 83 -11.29 -16.94 13.72
N ALA A 84 -10.72 -16.08 14.55
CA ALA A 84 -11.15 -15.88 15.94
C ALA A 84 -12.17 -14.74 16.11
N PRO A 85 -12.00 -13.56 15.47
CA PRO A 85 -12.91 -12.44 15.69
C PRO A 85 -14.21 -12.50 14.88
N HIS A 86 -14.26 -13.28 13.79
CA HIS A 86 -15.40 -13.35 12.87
C HIS A 86 -15.93 -11.96 12.46
N PHE A 87 -15.01 -11.06 12.10
CA PHE A 87 -15.37 -9.71 11.68
C PHE A 87 -15.96 -9.68 10.27
N VAL A 88 -15.81 -10.76 9.49
CA VAL A 88 -16.57 -11.00 8.27
C VAL A 88 -17.78 -11.88 8.59
N PRO A 89 -18.99 -11.31 8.77
CA PRO A 89 -20.18 -12.09 9.04
C PRO A 89 -20.53 -13.00 7.85
N CYS A 90 -21.10 -14.18 8.09
CA CYS A 90 -21.47 -15.12 7.01
C CYS A 90 -22.66 -14.66 6.15
N SER A 91 -23.44 -13.70 6.63
CA SER A 91 -24.63 -13.15 5.95
C SER A 91 -24.93 -11.74 6.44
N GLY A 92 -25.84 -11.07 5.73
CA GLY A 92 -26.21 -9.69 6.02
C GLY A 92 -25.29 -8.68 5.34
N SER A 93 -25.78 -7.44 5.22
CA SER A 93 -25.10 -6.38 4.49
C SER A 93 -23.74 -6.07 5.12
N LEU A 94 -22.70 -6.11 4.28
CA LEU A 94 -21.34 -5.71 4.62
C LEU A 94 -20.77 -4.95 3.42
N LYS A 95 -20.44 -3.67 3.60
CA LYS A 95 -19.78 -2.85 2.58
C LYS A 95 -18.30 -2.71 2.94
N PHE A 96 -17.43 -3.21 2.07
CA PHE A 96 -15.98 -3.13 2.32
C PHE A 96 -15.23 -2.31 1.27
N LEU A 97 -14.05 -1.84 1.66
CA LEU A 97 -13.08 -1.16 0.80
C LEU A 97 -11.75 -1.91 0.88
N ASP A 98 -11.17 -2.25 -0.27
CA ASP A 98 -9.89 -2.95 -0.39
C ASP A 98 -8.88 -2.05 -1.13
N LEU A 99 -7.91 -1.51 -0.39
CA LEU A 99 -6.89 -0.58 -0.89
C LEU A 99 -5.59 -1.33 -1.15
N GLY A 100 -5.10 -1.28 -2.38
CA GLY A 100 -4.07 -2.20 -2.86
C GLY A 100 -4.66 -3.54 -3.29
N CYS A 101 -5.92 -3.56 -3.77
CA CYS A 101 -6.70 -4.80 -3.86
C CYS A 101 -6.16 -5.84 -4.84
N SER A 102 -5.28 -5.52 -5.79
CA SER A 102 -4.77 -6.53 -6.73
C SER A 102 -3.74 -7.44 -6.05
N PRO A 103 -3.82 -8.77 -6.22
CA PRO A 103 -4.62 -9.50 -7.22
C PRO A 103 -6.06 -9.86 -6.81
N GLY A 104 -6.51 -9.57 -5.58
CA GLY A 104 -7.91 -9.72 -5.15
C GLY A 104 -8.15 -10.74 -4.04
N GLY A 105 -7.11 -11.28 -3.42
CA GLY A 105 -7.25 -12.43 -2.51
C GLY A 105 -8.02 -12.12 -1.22
N PHE A 106 -7.94 -10.90 -0.70
CA PHE A 106 -8.75 -10.48 0.46
C PHE A 106 -10.21 -10.28 0.09
N SER A 107 -10.46 -9.59 -1.01
CA SER A 107 -11.79 -9.46 -1.61
C SER A 107 -12.45 -10.82 -1.88
N LEU A 108 -11.70 -11.81 -2.37
CA LEU A 108 -12.16 -13.18 -2.57
C LEU A 108 -12.69 -13.78 -1.25
N TYR A 109 -11.93 -13.65 -0.15
CA TYR A 109 -12.35 -14.19 1.14
C TYR A 109 -13.67 -13.58 1.59
N VAL A 110 -13.76 -12.25 1.59
CA VAL A 110 -14.94 -11.52 2.07
C VAL A 110 -16.18 -11.90 1.26
N LEU A 111 -16.08 -11.91 -0.06
CA LEU A 111 -17.22 -12.18 -0.95
C LEU A 111 -17.66 -13.65 -0.93
N ASN A 112 -16.75 -14.59 -0.69
CA ASN A 112 -17.11 -16.01 -0.53
C ASN A 112 -17.72 -16.31 0.84
N ASN A 113 -17.20 -15.67 1.89
CA ASN A 113 -17.70 -15.90 3.25
C ASN A 113 -19.06 -15.21 3.45
N ASN A 114 -19.32 -14.10 2.76
CA ASN A 114 -20.57 -13.35 2.81
C ASN A 114 -21.17 -13.11 1.41
N ASN A 115 -22.29 -13.77 1.13
CA ASN A 115 -23.00 -13.65 -0.15
C ASN A 115 -23.76 -12.33 -0.34
N ASP A 116 -23.97 -11.57 0.73
CA ASP A 116 -24.66 -10.27 0.74
C ASP A 116 -23.68 -9.09 0.76
N ALA A 117 -22.37 -9.36 0.92
CA ALA A 117 -21.34 -8.33 0.94
C ALA A 117 -21.18 -7.63 -0.42
N THR A 118 -20.83 -6.35 -0.40
CA THR A 118 -20.41 -5.60 -1.58
C THR A 118 -19.09 -4.88 -1.31
N GLY A 119 -18.24 -4.79 -2.33
CA GLY A 119 -16.90 -4.23 -2.18
C GLY A 119 -16.53 -3.23 -3.26
N ILE A 120 -15.65 -2.29 -2.89
CA ILE A 120 -14.90 -1.48 -3.85
C ILE A 120 -13.42 -1.75 -3.62
N GLY A 121 -12.68 -1.91 -4.71
CA GLY A 121 -11.23 -2.02 -4.71
C GLY A 121 -10.57 -0.78 -5.30
N ILE A 122 -9.41 -0.39 -4.78
CA ILE A 122 -8.53 0.55 -5.47
C ILE A 122 -7.16 -0.09 -5.61
N SER A 123 -6.64 -0.15 -6.83
CA SER A 123 -5.29 -0.65 -7.09
C SER A 123 -4.70 0.01 -8.34
N LEU A 124 -3.37 0.02 -8.42
CA LEU A 124 -2.69 0.53 -9.61
C LEU A 124 -2.98 -0.37 -10.82
N SER A 125 -3.10 0.26 -11.99
CA SER A 125 -3.20 -0.48 -13.25
C SER A 125 -1.90 -1.22 -13.58
N PRO A 126 -1.93 -2.36 -14.29
CA PRO A 126 -0.72 -3.06 -14.72
C PRO A 126 0.24 -2.19 -15.55
N VAL A 127 -0.30 -1.26 -16.35
CA VAL A 127 0.49 -0.31 -17.16
C VAL A 127 1.33 0.64 -16.29
N GLN A 128 0.90 0.90 -15.05
CA GLN A 128 1.60 1.75 -14.09
C GLN A 128 2.44 0.94 -13.07
N GLY A 129 2.65 -0.35 -13.33
CA GLY A 129 3.40 -1.26 -12.46
C GLY A 129 2.55 -2.02 -11.44
N GLY A 130 1.22 -1.91 -11.50
CA GLY A 130 0.31 -2.69 -10.65
C GLY A 130 0.16 -4.14 -11.09
N HIS A 131 -0.67 -4.90 -10.36
CA HIS A 131 -0.94 -6.32 -10.64
C HIS A 131 -2.28 -6.53 -11.32
N HIS A 132 -2.39 -7.60 -12.12
CA HIS A 132 -3.66 -8.05 -12.68
C HIS A 132 -4.63 -8.46 -11.56
N PHE A 133 -5.90 -8.08 -11.75
CA PHE A 133 -6.98 -8.47 -10.84
C PHE A 133 -7.53 -9.84 -11.27
N LEU A 134 -7.58 -10.79 -10.34
CA LEU A 134 -7.85 -12.22 -10.62
C LEU A 134 -9.20 -12.71 -10.09
N LEU A 135 -10.02 -11.81 -9.53
CA LEU A 135 -11.32 -12.16 -8.96
C LEU A 135 -12.27 -12.72 -10.03
N GLU A 136 -13.00 -13.79 -9.70
CA GLU A 136 -13.90 -14.46 -10.62
C GLU A 136 -15.11 -13.57 -11.00
N GLU A 137 -15.55 -13.69 -12.26
CA GLU A 137 -16.61 -12.84 -12.85
C GLU A 137 -17.93 -12.86 -12.05
N TYR A 138 -18.29 -13.99 -11.44
CA TYR A 138 -19.52 -14.09 -10.66
C TYR A 138 -19.48 -13.26 -9.37
N LEU A 139 -18.28 -13.04 -8.80
CA LEU A 139 -18.03 -12.21 -7.62
C LEU A 139 -17.93 -10.72 -7.99
N MET A 140 -17.43 -10.42 -9.19
CA MET A 140 -17.38 -9.06 -9.75
C MET A 140 -18.75 -8.40 -9.84
N ARG A 141 -19.85 -9.17 -9.87
CA ARG A 141 -21.22 -8.61 -9.79
C ARG A 141 -21.51 -7.85 -8.48
N ARG A 142 -20.72 -8.09 -7.43
CA ARG A 142 -20.81 -7.43 -6.13
C ARG A 142 -19.53 -6.66 -5.77
N TYR A 143 -18.60 -6.52 -6.71
CA TYR A 143 -17.31 -5.93 -6.47
C TYR A 143 -16.85 -5.02 -7.61
N GLU A 144 -16.47 -3.79 -7.28
CA GLU A 144 -16.02 -2.79 -8.25
C GLU A 144 -14.52 -2.49 -8.08
N PRO A 145 -13.64 -2.97 -8.98
CA PRO A 145 -12.25 -2.55 -8.98
C PRO A 145 -12.08 -1.21 -9.70
N ILE A 146 -11.49 -0.25 -9.00
CA ILE A 146 -11.09 1.05 -9.52
C ILE A 146 -9.58 1.00 -9.77
N LEU A 147 -9.18 1.14 -11.03
CA LEU A 147 -7.78 1.28 -11.40
C LEU A 147 -7.33 2.73 -11.21
N ALA A 148 -6.76 3.02 -10.05
CA ALA A 148 -6.29 4.34 -9.70
C ALA A 148 -5.09 4.28 -8.75
N ASP A 149 -4.30 5.33 -8.79
CA ASP A 149 -3.20 5.53 -7.86
C ASP A 149 -3.72 6.18 -6.58
N ILE A 150 -3.63 5.45 -5.47
CA ILE A 150 -4.22 5.85 -4.20
C ILE A 150 -3.64 7.17 -3.65
N ILE A 151 -2.37 7.47 -3.95
CA ILE A 151 -1.71 8.70 -3.47
C ILE A 151 -2.23 9.95 -4.19
N GLN A 152 -3.04 9.78 -5.25
CA GLN A 152 -3.71 10.89 -5.91
C GLN A 152 -4.99 11.32 -5.20
N TYR A 153 -5.47 10.55 -4.22
CA TYR A 153 -6.64 10.90 -3.43
C TYR A 153 -6.24 11.57 -2.11
N ASN A 154 -7.01 12.57 -1.72
CA ASN A 154 -6.93 13.14 -0.39
C ASN A 154 -7.64 12.20 0.60
N LEU A 155 -6.86 11.42 1.33
CA LEU A 155 -7.35 10.49 2.35
C LEU A 155 -7.59 11.17 3.72
N ASP A 156 -7.11 12.40 3.91
CA ASP A 156 -7.34 13.21 5.10
C ASP A 156 -7.77 14.65 4.71
N PRO A 157 -9.05 14.85 4.35
CA PRO A 157 -9.55 16.16 3.96
C PRO A 157 -9.50 17.19 5.11
N ALA A 158 -9.29 16.78 6.36
CA ALA A 158 -9.13 17.70 7.48
C ALA A 158 -7.71 18.29 7.56
N GLN A 159 -6.71 17.65 6.94
CA GLN A 159 -5.30 18.09 6.90
C GLN A 159 -4.90 18.76 5.57
N ALA A 160 -5.82 19.49 4.93
CA ALA A 160 -5.61 20.16 3.64
C ALA A 160 -4.41 21.13 3.56
N GLU A 161 -3.72 21.42 4.67
CA GLU A 161 -2.60 22.37 4.73
C GLU A 161 -1.21 21.73 4.51
N ILE A 162 -1.07 20.40 4.52
CA ILE A 162 0.25 19.75 4.37
C ILE A 162 0.46 19.24 2.93
N GLY A 163 0.94 20.14 2.05
CA GLY A 163 1.83 19.76 0.95
C GLY A 163 1.25 19.49 -0.46
N THR A 164 0.95 20.56 -1.19
CA THR A 164 1.46 20.82 -2.57
C THR A 164 1.28 19.79 -3.71
N ALA A 165 0.10 19.17 -3.85
CA ALA A 165 -0.39 18.68 -5.14
C ALA A 165 -1.92 18.71 -5.16
N GLU A 166 -2.55 18.94 -6.32
CA GLU A 166 -4.00 18.81 -6.53
C GLU A 166 -4.45 17.35 -6.34
N MET A 167 -4.49 16.90 -5.08
CA MET A 167 -5.07 15.63 -4.70
C MET A 167 -6.58 15.71 -4.92
N ARG A 168 -7.12 14.67 -5.54
CA ARG A 168 -8.56 14.58 -5.81
C ARG A 168 -9.27 14.16 -4.53
N PRO A 169 -10.50 14.63 -4.28
CA PRO A 169 -11.31 14.03 -3.23
C PRO A 169 -11.50 12.54 -3.51
N LEU A 170 -11.57 11.73 -2.46
CA LEU A 170 -11.97 10.33 -2.57
C LEU A 170 -13.39 10.28 -3.17
N PRO A 171 -13.67 9.42 -4.17
CA PRO A 171 -15.01 9.25 -4.72
C PRO A 171 -16.05 9.06 -3.62
N SER A 172 -17.14 9.83 -3.68
CA SER A 172 -18.17 9.87 -2.62
C SER A 172 -18.79 8.50 -2.36
N GLU A 173 -18.79 7.65 -3.39
CA GLU A 173 -19.29 6.28 -3.41
C GLU A 173 -18.50 5.38 -2.45
N ILE A 174 -17.26 5.73 -2.12
CA ILE A 174 -16.37 4.98 -1.20
C ILE A 174 -16.73 5.23 0.26
N GLY A 175 -17.48 6.28 0.60
CA GLY A 175 -17.86 6.57 1.98
C GLY A 175 -18.71 5.47 2.65
N GLY A 176 -18.70 5.44 3.99
CA GLY A 176 -19.62 4.61 4.79
C GLY A 176 -19.37 3.11 4.65
N ARG A 177 -18.12 2.67 4.87
CA ARG A 177 -17.71 1.27 4.81
C ARG A 177 -17.60 0.67 6.20
N ASP A 178 -18.05 -0.57 6.32
CA ASP A 178 -18.03 -1.34 7.56
C ASP A 178 -16.65 -1.96 7.82
N LEU A 179 -15.94 -2.28 6.73
CA LEU A 179 -14.61 -2.88 6.75
C LEU A 179 -13.70 -2.18 5.73
N VAL A 180 -12.52 -1.74 6.18
CA VAL A 180 -11.48 -1.17 5.31
C VAL A 180 -10.23 -2.01 5.43
N ILE A 181 -9.74 -2.50 4.29
CA ILE A 181 -8.54 -3.30 4.15
C ILE A 181 -7.51 -2.42 3.44
N LEU A 182 -6.31 -2.35 3.99
CA LEU A 182 -5.19 -1.59 3.42
C LEU A 182 -3.96 -2.49 3.37
N ASP A 183 -3.62 -2.96 2.18
CA ASP A 183 -2.43 -3.76 1.92
C ASP A 183 -1.70 -3.24 0.69
N GLY A 184 -1.15 -2.04 0.86
CA GLY A 184 -0.33 -1.39 -0.15
C GLY A 184 1.14 -1.79 -0.03
N HIS A 185 1.74 -2.22 -1.12
CA HIS A 185 3.19 -2.32 -1.24
C HIS A 185 3.74 -1.14 -2.04
N TYR A 186 4.82 -0.53 -1.55
CA TYR A 186 5.49 0.55 -2.27
C TYR A 186 6.24 -0.01 -3.49
N LEU A 187 5.75 0.33 -4.68
CA LEU A 187 6.34 -0.03 -5.97
C LEU A 187 7.44 0.96 -6.36
N ARG A 188 8.62 0.47 -6.75
CA ARG A 188 9.75 1.32 -7.17
C ARG A 188 9.80 1.53 -8.68
N THR A 189 9.09 0.70 -9.42
CA THR A 189 8.85 0.84 -10.86
C THR A 189 7.70 1.78 -11.18
N TYR A 190 7.05 2.34 -10.17
CA TYR A 190 5.96 3.29 -10.36
C TYR A 190 6.41 4.45 -11.24
N LEU A 191 5.81 4.53 -12.43
CA LEU A 191 5.95 5.65 -13.33
C LEU A 191 4.73 6.55 -13.12
N PRO A 192 4.86 7.69 -12.43
CA PRO A 192 3.78 8.65 -12.38
C PRO A 192 3.43 9.05 -13.81
N LEU A 193 2.13 9.15 -14.12
CA LEU A 193 1.70 9.80 -15.34
C LEU A 193 2.36 11.19 -15.39
N PRO A 194 2.84 11.65 -16.56
CA PRO A 194 3.56 12.91 -16.66
C PRO A 194 2.73 14.04 -16.06
N ARG A 195 3.15 14.55 -14.90
CA ARG A 195 2.60 15.75 -14.26
C ARG A 195 3.71 16.77 -14.05
N VAL A 196 3.32 18.04 -14.17
CA VAL A 196 4.11 19.25 -13.97
C VAL A 196 4.91 19.14 -12.65
N PRO A 197 6.19 19.52 -12.63
CA PRO A 197 7.06 19.21 -11.51
C PRO A 197 6.62 19.97 -10.26
N THR A 198 6.14 19.25 -9.24
CA THR A 198 6.05 19.78 -7.88
C THR A 198 6.88 18.92 -6.95
N SER A 199 7.68 19.62 -6.15
CA SER A 199 8.64 19.08 -5.19
C SER A 199 7.89 18.44 -4.01
N GLY A 200 7.41 17.21 -4.19
CA GLY A 200 6.80 16.42 -3.13
C GLY A 200 7.73 15.29 -2.68
N ILE A 201 8.10 15.27 -1.40
CA ILE A 201 8.78 14.14 -0.78
C ILE A 201 7.69 13.12 -0.38
N VAL A 202 7.71 11.95 -1.00
CA VAL A 202 6.89 10.80 -0.56
C VAL A 202 7.70 10.03 0.48
N ILE A 203 7.25 10.04 1.72
CA ILE A 203 7.81 9.22 2.80
C ILE A 203 7.08 7.87 2.77
N GLY A 204 7.77 6.81 2.33
CA GLY A 204 7.35 5.43 2.53
C GLY A 204 8.13 4.80 3.67
N PHE A 205 7.46 4.07 4.57
CA PHE A 205 8.10 3.24 5.58
C PHE A 205 8.77 2.00 4.96
#